data_AF-A0AAP8G4X1-F1
#
_entry.id   AF-A0AAP8G4X1-F1
#
_cell.length_a   1.000
_cell.length_b   1.000
_cell.length_c   1.000
_cell.angle_alpha   90.00
_cell.angle_beta   90.00
_cell.angle_gamma   90.00
#
_symmetry.space_group_name_H-M   'P 1'
#
loop_
_entity.id
_entity.type
_entity.pdbx_description
1 polymer ?
#
loop_
_entity_poly.entity_id
_entity_poly.type
_entity_poly.pdbx_seq_one_letter_code
_entity_poly.pdbx_strand_id
1 'polypeptide(L)'
;MKCAAAAVLCASLSPAMAAASPVEPPFLDVLVHQYASCVQPAYHQAELRVQDGTGRYQIDVKGEAYTVELQERMGFSLQAGIDGPVAAVVKLDRPPTGQFGEQARWRERWLRDVAERSGVALEERALAGGARLLIVNKGEIKGNYVGQSLLIDPARLLFIDVAWPNTLGIYRGTDGLRHVRQVQDDVWQRLLSCPPAA
;
A
#
# COMPACT_ATOMS: atom_id res chain seq x y z
N MET A 1 57.09 -43.65 22.22
CA MET A 1 55.89 -42.81 22.46
C MET A 1 55.64 -42.01 21.20
N LYS A 2 54.60 -42.40 20.45
CA LYS A 2 53.38 -41.60 20.14
C LYS A 2 53.60 -40.45 19.14
N CYS A 3 53.29 -40.71 17.86
CA CYS A 3 52.27 -40.05 17.00
C CYS A 3 52.67 -38.66 16.45
N ALA A 4 52.21 -38.13 15.31
CA ALA A 4 51.66 -38.56 14.02
C ALA A 4 51.19 -37.25 13.31
N ALA A 5 51.42 -37.12 12.00
CA ALA A 5 50.67 -36.29 11.01
C ALA A 5 50.51 -34.76 11.28
N ALA A 6 50.27 -33.85 10.33
CA ALA A 6 49.80 -33.94 8.96
C ALA A 6 50.25 -32.69 8.18
N ALA A 7 50.46 -32.86 6.86
CA ALA A 7 50.36 -31.78 5.89
C ALA A 7 48.93 -31.20 5.88
N VAL A 8 48.74 -29.96 5.44
CA VAL A 8 47.75 -29.53 4.42
C VAL A 8 47.95 -28.03 4.13
N LEU A 9 48.41 -27.76 2.91
CA LEU A 9 48.08 -26.55 2.15
C LEU A 9 46.58 -26.60 1.81
N CYS A 10 45.82 -25.57 2.17
CA CYS A 10 44.58 -25.19 1.49
C CYS A 10 44.32 -23.72 1.86
N ALA A 11 44.56 -22.82 0.91
CA ALA A 11 43.55 -22.33 -0.01
C ALA A 11 42.93 -21.04 0.54
N SER A 12 43.37 -19.95 -0.09
CA SER A 12 42.69 -18.67 -0.22
C SER A 12 41.16 -18.82 -0.20
N LEU A 13 40.54 -18.45 0.92
CA LEU A 13 39.12 -18.15 0.95
C LEU A 13 38.96 -16.67 0.62
N SER A 14 38.84 -16.41 -0.69
CA SER A 14 38.14 -15.22 -1.18
C SER A 14 36.80 -15.11 -0.45
N PRO A 15 36.42 -13.94 0.08
CA PRO A 15 35.04 -13.71 0.50
C PRO A 15 34.21 -13.70 -0.79
N ALA A 16 33.73 -14.88 -1.18
CA ALA A 16 32.66 -14.99 -2.14
C ALA A 16 31.54 -14.10 -1.62
N MET A 17 31.21 -13.08 -2.41
CA MET A 17 30.13 -12.15 -2.15
C MET A 17 28.94 -12.93 -1.62
N ALA A 18 28.61 -12.74 -0.35
CA ALA A 18 27.28 -12.99 0.14
C ALA A 18 26.38 -12.01 -0.62
N ALA A 19 25.99 -12.39 -1.83
CA ALA A 19 24.83 -11.82 -2.48
C ALA A 19 23.72 -12.03 -1.46
N ALA A 20 23.28 -10.94 -0.83
CA ALA A 20 22.12 -10.97 0.02
C ALA A 20 21.01 -11.63 -0.80
N SER A 21 20.55 -12.80 -0.35
CA SER A 21 19.38 -13.43 -0.94
C SER A 21 18.30 -12.35 -1.04
N PRO A 22 17.58 -12.25 -2.18
CA PRO A 22 16.45 -11.35 -2.25
C PRO A 22 15.54 -11.70 -1.09
N VAL A 23 15.33 -10.76 -0.17
CA VAL A 23 14.45 -11.02 0.96
C VAL A 23 13.04 -11.17 0.38
N GLU A 24 12.44 -12.33 0.61
CA GLU A 24 11.10 -12.62 0.13
C GLU A 24 10.14 -11.62 0.75
N PRO A 25 9.30 -10.93 -0.04
CA PRO A 25 8.37 -9.95 0.51
C PRO A 25 7.45 -10.60 1.55
N PRO A 26 7.23 -9.98 2.73
CA PRO A 26 6.41 -10.56 3.79
C PRO A 26 4.98 -10.83 3.29
N PHE A 27 4.33 -11.90 3.72
CA PHE A 27 2.94 -12.19 3.34
C PHE A 27 2.00 -11.00 3.65
N LEU A 28 0.94 -10.82 2.84
CA LEU A 28 0.04 -9.68 3.01
C LEU A 28 -0.67 -9.66 4.38
N ASP A 29 -0.87 -10.79 5.05
CA ASP A 29 -1.54 -10.89 6.36
C ASP A 29 -0.64 -10.32 7.45
N VAL A 30 0.66 -10.63 7.39
CA VAL A 30 1.69 -10.04 8.25
C VAL A 30 1.71 -8.52 8.05
N LEU A 31 1.66 -8.05 6.80
CA LEU A 31 1.60 -6.62 6.49
C LEU A 31 0.34 -5.95 7.04
N VAL A 32 -0.83 -6.56 6.84
CA VAL A 32 -2.10 -6.02 7.38
C VAL A 32 -2.03 -5.92 8.90
N HIS A 33 -1.57 -6.98 9.57
CA HIS A 33 -1.45 -6.96 11.03
C HIS A 33 -0.49 -5.87 11.52
N GLN A 34 0.66 -5.74 10.87
CA GLN A 34 1.63 -4.69 11.20
C GLN A 34 1.06 -3.28 10.99
N TYR A 35 0.42 -3.02 9.84
CA TYR A 35 -0.21 -1.72 9.59
C TYR A 35 -1.33 -1.42 10.58
N ALA A 36 -2.15 -2.41 10.93
CA ALA A 36 -3.20 -2.29 11.92
C ALA A 36 -2.67 -1.95 13.32
N SER A 37 -1.54 -2.54 13.72
CA SER A 37 -0.86 -2.18 14.97
C SER A 37 -0.31 -0.75 14.93
N CYS A 38 0.25 -0.33 13.79
CA CYS A 38 0.95 0.95 13.68
C CYS A 38 0.02 2.17 13.61
N VAL A 39 -1.26 1.98 13.27
CA VAL A 39 -2.24 3.05 13.30
C VAL A 39 -2.89 3.25 14.68
N GLN A 40 -2.67 2.33 15.62
CA GLN A 40 -3.17 2.46 16.99
C GLN A 40 -2.40 3.55 17.78
N PRO A 41 -3.01 4.13 18.83
CA PRO A 41 -4.41 3.96 19.24
C PRO A 41 -5.39 4.85 18.46
N ALA A 42 -4.91 5.62 17.47
CA ALA A 42 -5.75 6.59 16.75
C ALA A 42 -6.81 5.90 15.86
N TYR A 43 -6.44 4.78 15.24
CA TYR A 43 -7.33 3.97 14.44
C TYR A 43 -7.28 2.50 14.85
N HIS A 44 -8.43 1.83 14.72
CA HIS A 44 -8.57 0.41 15.00
C HIS A 44 -8.89 -0.34 13.72
N GLN A 45 -8.23 -1.48 13.50
CA GLN A 45 -8.65 -2.40 12.45
C GLN A 45 -10.00 -3.01 12.85
N ALA A 46 -10.93 -3.04 11.89
CA ALA A 46 -12.19 -3.74 12.03
C ALA A 46 -12.29 -4.88 11.03
N GLU A 47 -13.10 -4.70 9.99
CA GLU A 47 -13.38 -5.72 8.98
C GLU A 47 -12.11 -6.11 8.23
N LEU A 48 -11.75 -7.41 8.29
CA LEU A 48 -10.70 -8.02 7.47
C LEU A 48 -11.37 -8.81 6.34
N ARG A 49 -11.06 -8.46 5.10
CA ARG A 49 -11.49 -9.16 3.89
C ARG A 49 -10.27 -9.80 3.25
N VAL A 50 -10.09 -11.09 3.51
CA VAL A 50 -9.05 -11.89 2.85
C VAL A 50 -9.60 -12.36 1.53
N GLN A 51 -8.88 -12.08 0.44
CA GLN A 51 -9.09 -12.76 -0.82
C GLN A 51 -7.81 -13.53 -1.15
N ASP A 52 -7.77 -14.78 -0.66
CA ASP A 52 -6.71 -15.70 -1.04
C ASP A 52 -6.89 -16.12 -2.51
N GLY A 53 -5.84 -15.94 -3.31
CA GLY A 53 -5.75 -16.47 -4.67
C GLY A 53 -5.90 -15.45 -5.80
N THR A 54 -6.05 -15.99 -7.01
CA THR A 54 -6.02 -15.22 -8.26
C THR A 54 -7.33 -14.46 -8.50
N GLY A 55 -7.29 -13.14 -8.31
CA GLY A 55 -8.39 -12.22 -8.60
C GLY A 55 -8.21 -11.50 -9.93
N ARG A 56 -9.31 -11.04 -10.53
CA ARG A 56 -9.27 -10.15 -11.71
C ARG A 56 -10.26 -9.01 -11.57
N TYR A 57 -9.89 -7.81 -12.01
CA TYR A 57 -10.81 -6.69 -12.19
C TYR A 57 -10.37 -5.82 -13.38
N GLN A 58 -11.30 -5.03 -13.90
CA GLN A 58 -11.03 -4.17 -15.06
C GLN A 58 -10.78 -2.73 -14.62
N ILE A 59 -9.80 -2.09 -15.25
CA ILE A 59 -9.56 -0.65 -15.21
C ILE A 59 -9.93 -0.10 -16.58
N ASP A 60 -10.84 0.88 -16.60
CA ASP A 60 -11.25 1.58 -17.81
C ASP A 60 -10.74 3.03 -17.77
N VAL A 61 -10.01 3.43 -18.80
CA VAL A 61 -9.46 4.78 -18.96
C VAL A 61 -9.71 5.26 -20.38
N LYS A 62 -10.57 6.28 -20.53
CA LYS A 62 -10.85 6.95 -21.82
C LYS A 62 -11.15 5.99 -22.99
N GLY A 63 -11.88 4.91 -22.71
CA GLY A 63 -12.26 3.91 -23.72
C GLY A 63 -11.26 2.77 -23.92
N GLU A 64 -10.10 2.81 -23.26
CA GLU A 64 -9.20 1.67 -23.15
C GLU A 64 -9.51 0.86 -21.88
N ALA A 65 -9.42 -0.46 -21.98
CA ALA A 65 -9.63 -1.38 -20.88
C ALA A 65 -8.36 -2.19 -20.58
N TYR A 66 -8.07 -2.37 -19.30
CA TYR A 66 -6.99 -3.21 -18.82
C TYR A 66 -7.50 -4.17 -17.75
N THR A 67 -7.26 -5.45 -17.94
CA THR A 67 -7.58 -6.47 -16.93
C THR A 67 -6.41 -6.57 -15.96
N VAL A 68 -6.63 -6.11 -14.73
CA VAL A 68 -5.72 -6.31 -13.62
C VAL A 68 -5.84 -7.74 -13.13
N GLU A 69 -4.73 -8.45 -13.08
CA GLU A 69 -4.61 -9.74 -12.41
C GLU A 69 -3.99 -9.57 -11.03
N LEU A 70 -4.49 -10.32 -10.06
CA LEU A 70 -3.99 -10.28 -8.69
C LEU A 70 -3.45 -11.66 -8.36
N GLN A 71 -2.28 -11.70 -7.74
CA GLN A 71 -1.74 -12.90 -7.12
C GLN A 71 -2.20 -13.00 -5.66
N GLU A 72 -2.19 -11.88 -4.95
CA GLU A 72 -2.65 -11.78 -3.56
C GLU A 72 -3.44 -10.48 -3.38
N ARG A 73 -4.51 -10.52 -2.57
CA ARG A 73 -5.24 -9.32 -2.14
C ARG A 73 -5.74 -9.45 -0.71
N MET A 74 -5.51 -8.42 0.09
CA MET A 74 -6.15 -8.27 1.40
C MET A 74 -6.76 -6.89 1.54
N GLY A 75 -8.00 -6.83 2.00
CA GLY A 75 -8.69 -5.59 2.35
C GLY A 75 -8.91 -5.51 3.84
N PHE A 76 -8.82 -4.32 4.41
CA PHE A 76 -9.31 -4.06 5.77
C PHE A 76 -9.82 -2.64 5.93
N SER A 77 -10.58 -2.40 7.00
CA SER A 77 -11.07 -1.06 7.34
C SER A 77 -10.40 -0.52 8.60
N LEU A 78 -10.12 0.78 8.59
CA LEU A 78 -9.66 1.54 9.76
C LEU A 78 -10.82 2.36 10.32
N GLN A 79 -11.13 2.17 11.60
CA GLN A 79 -12.15 2.93 12.34
C GLN A 79 -11.52 4.02 13.18
N ALA A 80 -12.17 5.19 13.25
CA ALA A 80 -11.79 6.28 14.15
C ALA A 80 -12.25 5.96 15.59
N GLY A 81 -11.45 5.18 16.32
CA GLY A 81 -11.79 4.61 17.62
C GLY A 81 -12.38 3.20 17.54
N ILE A 82 -12.47 2.52 18.70
CA ILE A 82 -13.09 1.19 18.81
C ILE A 82 -14.58 1.30 18.45
N ASP A 83 -15.03 0.47 17.51
CA ASP A 83 -16.40 0.47 16.97
C ASP A 83 -16.84 1.82 16.38
N GLY A 84 -15.87 2.67 16.03
CA GLY A 84 -16.10 3.99 15.45
C GLY A 84 -16.45 3.94 13.95
N PRO A 85 -16.80 5.09 13.36
CA PRO A 85 -17.01 5.18 11.92
C PRO A 85 -15.72 4.88 11.13
N VAL A 86 -15.88 4.27 9.96
CA VAL A 86 -14.76 3.86 9.09
C VAL A 86 -14.06 5.08 8.50
N ALA A 87 -12.84 5.38 8.93
CA ALA A 87 -12.02 6.46 8.41
C ALA A 87 -11.38 6.12 7.05
N ALA A 88 -11.01 4.85 6.84
CA ALA A 88 -10.35 4.41 5.62
C ALA A 88 -10.70 2.95 5.29
N VAL A 89 -10.79 2.62 4.00
CA VAL A 89 -10.85 1.24 3.51
C VAL A 89 -9.57 0.99 2.72
N VAL A 90 -8.71 0.13 3.25
CA VAL A 90 -7.37 -0.16 2.76
C VAL A 90 -7.39 -1.49 1.99
N LYS A 91 -6.73 -1.56 0.85
CA LYS A 91 -6.51 -2.78 0.08
C LYS A 91 -5.05 -2.90 -0.29
N LEU A 92 -4.45 -4.03 0.05
CA LEU A 92 -3.10 -4.42 -0.33
C LEU A 92 -3.23 -5.40 -1.48
N ASP A 93 -2.52 -5.11 -2.57
CA ASP A 93 -2.48 -5.97 -3.74
C ASP A 93 -1.05 -6.33 -4.09
N ARG A 94 -0.85 -7.60 -4.47
CA ARG A 94 0.33 -8.04 -5.21
C ARG A 94 -0.06 -8.56 -6.59
N PRO A 95 0.55 -8.02 -7.64
CA PRO A 95 0.36 -8.53 -8.98
C PRO A 95 1.20 -9.81 -9.19
N PRO A 96 0.87 -10.62 -10.21
CA PRO A 96 1.76 -11.67 -10.68
C PRO A 96 3.16 -11.12 -11.06
N THR A 97 4.18 -11.96 -10.89
CA THR A 97 5.57 -11.62 -11.25
C THR A 97 5.67 -11.06 -12.66
N GLY A 98 6.40 -9.95 -12.81
CA GLY A 98 6.60 -9.28 -14.10
C GLY A 98 5.50 -8.30 -14.50
N GLN A 99 4.32 -8.30 -13.83
CA GLN A 99 3.22 -7.39 -14.17
C GLN A 99 3.24 -6.07 -13.36
N PHE A 100 4.04 -5.96 -12.30
CA PHE A 100 4.04 -4.80 -11.40
C PHE A 100 4.18 -3.46 -12.13
N GLY A 101 5.17 -3.33 -13.02
CA GLY A 101 5.41 -2.09 -13.74
C GLY A 101 4.26 -1.69 -14.67
N GLU A 102 3.59 -2.65 -15.30
CA GLU A 102 2.43 -2.39 -16.15
C GLU A 102 1.21 -2.00 -15.33
N GLN A 103 0.90 -2.75 -14.27
CA GLN A 103 -0.21 -2.43 -13.38
C GLN A 103 -0.03 -1.06 -12.72
N ALA A 104 1.19 -0.70 -12.32
CA ALA A 104 1.51 0.62 -11.77
C ALA A 104 1.12 1.74 -12.74
N ARG A 105 1.49 1.60 -14.03
CA ARG A 105 1.14 2.58 -15.07
C ARG A 105 -0.38 2.69 -15.26
N TRP A 106 -1.09 1.56 -15.29
CA TRP A 106 -2.54 1.56 -15.47
C TRP A 106 -3.29 2.16 -14.27
N ARG A 107 -2.88 1.81 -13.05
CA ARG A 107 -3.48 2.37 -11.83
C ARG A 107 -3.22 3.88 -11.71
N GLU A 108 -2.00 4.34 -12.05
CA GLU A 108 -1.69 5.78 -12.10
C GLU A 108 -2.53 6.49 -13.18
N ARG A 109 -2.59 5.95 -14.40
CA ARG A 109 -3.41 6.52 -15.49
C ARG A 109 -4.88 6.63 -15.08
N TRP A 110 -5.42 5.61 -14.44
CA TRP A 110 -6.78 5.60 -13.94
C TRP A 110 -7.02 6.69 -12.90
N LEU A 111 -6.14 6.79 -11.89
CA LEU A 111 -6.29 7.79 -10.85
C LEU A 111 -6.16 9.22 -11.41
N ARG A 112 -5.29 9.42 -12.42
CA ARG A 112 -5.18 10.68 -13.17
C ARG A 112 -6.45 11.02 -13.95
N ASP A 113 -7.05 10.03 -14.61
CA ASP A 113 -8.33 10.19 -15.31
C ASP A 113 -9.49 10.49 -14.34
N VAL A 114 -9.50 9.88 -13.15
CA VAL A 114 -10.45 10.20 -12.08
C VAL A 114 -10.29 11.65 -11.63
N ALA A 115 -9.06 12.12 -11.43
CA ALA A 115 -8.78 13.51 -11.04
C ALA A 115 -9.27 14.50 -12.12
N GLU A 116 -8.94 14.22 -13.39
CA GLU A 116 -9.35 15.04 -14.54
C GLU A 116 -10.87 15.13 -14.67
N ARG A 117 -11.58 14.00 -14.66
CA ARG A 117 -13.05 13.97 -14.75
C ARG A 117 -13.74 14.63 -13.56
N SER A 118 -13.06 14.65 -12.41
CA SER A 118 -13.57 15.26 -11.19
C SER A 118 -13.19 16.74 -11.06
N GLY A 119 -12.38 17.28 -11.98
CA GLY A 119 -11.92 18.67 -11.94
C GLY A 119 -11.02 18.98 -10.73
N VAL A 120 -10.27 18.00 -10.24
CA VAL A 120 -9.39 18.12 -9.06
C VAL A 120 -7.96 17.74 -9.39
N ALA A 121 -7.02 18.12 -8.52
CA ALA A 121 -5.62 17.76 -8.69
C ALA A 121 -5.35 16.30 -8.29
N LEU A 122 -4.45 15.66 -9.02
CA LEU A 122 -3.72 14.48 -8.57
C LEU A 122 -2.48 14.96 -7.83
N GLU A 123 -2.43 14.73 -6.53
CA GLU A 123 -1.25 15.02 -5.70
C GLU A 123 -0.31 13.82 -5.75
N GLU A 124 1.00 14.07 -5.93
CA GLU A 124 2.03 13.03 -5.95
C GLU A 124 3.12 13.36 -4.94
N ARG A 125 3.49 12.37 -4.12
CA ARG A 125 4.54 12.45 -3.11
C ARG A 125 5.54 11.32 -3.35
N ALA A 126 6.78 11.67 -3.67
CA ALA A 126 7.89 10.72 -3.72
C ALA A 126 8.28 10.29 -2.31
N LEU A 127 8.57 9.00 -2.14
CA LEU A 127 8.94 8.37 -0.87
C LEU A 127 10.28 7.63 -1.03
N ALA A 128 10.85 7.20 0.09
CA ALA A 128 12.07 6.39 0.10
C ALA A 128 11.90 5.07 -0.69
N GLY A 129 13.02 4.53 -1.20
CA GLY A 129 12.99 3.25 -1.92
C GLY A 129 12.29 3.30 -3.29
N GLY A 130 12.06 4.49 -3.84
CA GLY A 130 11.34 4.67 -5.11
C GLY A 130 9.83 4.50 -5.01
N ALA A 131 9.28 4.38 -3.79
CA ALA A 131 7.85 4.36 -3.58
C ALA A 131 7.22 5.73 -3.88
N ARG A 132 5.96 5.73 -4.30
CA ARG A 132 5.21 6.95 -4.64
C ARG A 132 3.80 6.87 -4.07
N LEU A 133 3.36 7.95 -3.45
CA LEU A 133 2.00 8.10 -2.94
C LEU A 133 1.23 9.07 -3.84
N LEU A 134 0.14 8.61 -4.42
CA LEU A 134 -0.77 9.36 -5.26
C LEU A 134 -2.08 9.59 -4.51
N ILE A 135 -2.60 10.82 -4.51
CA ILE A 135 -3.84 11.18 -3.78
C ILE A 135 -4.75 12.02 -4.68
N VAL A 136 -6.03 11.66 -4.71
CA VAL A 136 -7.09 12.44 -5.35
C VAL A 136 -8.16 12.73 -4.31
N ASN A 137 -8.37 14.01 -4.06
CA ASN A 137 -9.40 14.50 -3.14
C ASN A 137 -10.50 15.20 -3.90
N LYS A 138 -11.76 14.98 -3.49
CA LYS A 138 -12.87 15.74 -4.06
C LYS A 138 -12.75 17.22 -3.71
N GLY A 139 -13.18 18.08 -4.62
CA GLY A 139 -13.34 19.51 -4.36
C GLY A 139 -14.55 19.83 -3.48
N GLU A 140 -15.44 18.86 -3.27
CA GLU A 140 -16.63 19.00 -2.42
C GLU A 140 -16.98 17.64 -1.78
N ILE A 141 -17.45 17.66 -0.53
CA ILE A 141 -17.82 16.45 0.22
C ILE A 141 -19.26 16.04 -0.12
N LYS A 142 -19.40 15.20 -1.14
CA LYS A 142 -20.68 14.62 -1.60
C LYS A 142 -20.55 13.13 -1.89
N GLY A 143 -21.66 12.40 -1.73
CA GLY A 143 -21.72 10.95 -1.94
C GLY A 143 -20.95 10.16 -0.88
N ASN A 144 -20.59 8.92 -1.21
CA ASN A 144 -20.10 7.94 -0.24
C ASN A 144 -18.60 8.02 0.07
N TYR A 145 -17.83 8.74 -0.74
CA TYR A 145 -16.37 8.83 -0.63
C TYR A 145 -15.90 10.28 -0.77
N VAL A 146 -14.84 10.66 -0.07
CA VAL A 146 -14.22 11.99 -0.12
C VAL A 146 -12.93 12.04 -0.94
N GLY A 147 -12.35 10.88 -1.25
CA GLY A 147 -11.14 10.79 -2.07
C GLY A 147 -10.65 9.36 -2.21
N GLN A 148 -9.51 9.21 -2.88
CA GLN A 148 -8.78 7.97 -3.03
C GLN A 148 -7.28 8.22 -2.97
N SER A 149 -6.53 7.26 -2.44
CA SER A 149 -5.08 7.24 -2.47
C SER A 149 -4.55 5.92 -2.99
N LEU A 150 -3.36 5.95 -3.58
CA LEU A 150 -2.63 4.79 -4.07
C LEU A 150 -1.16 4.92 -3.71
N LEU A 151 -0.64 3.99 -2.91
CA LEU A 151 0.80 3.78 -2.74
C LEU A 151 1.28 2.77 -3.79
N ILE A 152 2.33 3.13 -4.52
CA ILE A 152 3.07 2.24 -5.41
C ILE A 152 4.43 2.00 -4.77
N ASP A 153 4.67 0.78 -4.27
CA ASP A 153 5.94 0.39 -3.64
C ASP A 153 6.66 -0.68 -4.48
N PRO A 154 7.60 -0.26 -5.37
CA PRO A 154 8.32 -1.19 -6.22
C PRO A 154 9.30 -2.09 -5.46
N ALA A 155 9.80 -1.64 -4.30
CA ALA A 155 10.75 -2.43 -3.51
C ALA A 155 10.07 -3.68 -2.91
N ARG A 156 8.78 -3.58 -2.58
CA ARG A 156 7.98 -4.67 -2.01
C ARG A 156 6.99 -5.32 -2.98
N LEU A 157 7.01 -4.89 -4.24
CA LEU A 157 6.03 -5.27 -5.28
C LEU A 157 4.58 -5.12 -4.78
N LEU A 158 4.32 -4.04 -4.03
CA LEU A 158 3.08 -3.84 -3.29
C LEU A 158 2.34 -2.60 -3.79
N PHE A 159 1.03 -2.73 -3.98
CA PHE A 159 0.13 -1.60 -4.08
C PHE A 159 -0.71 -1.49 -2.81
N ILE A 160 -0.90 -0.26 -2.32
CA ILE A 160 -1.87 0.02 -1.25
C ILE A 160 -2.88 1.03 -1.76
N ASP A 161 -4.08 0.55 -2.09
CA ASP A 161 -5.22 1.39 -2.43
C ASP A 161 -5.99 1.75 -1.17
N VAL A 162 -6.25 3.05 -0.97
CA VAL A 162 -7.07 3.53 0.15
C VAL A 162 -8.23 4.32 -0.40
N ALA A 163 -9.45 3.83 -0.16
CA ALA A 163 -10.66 4.62 -0.34
C ALA A 163 -10.97 5.35 0.95
N TRP A 164 -11.34 6.63 0.85
CA TRP A 164 -11.68 7.48 2.00
C TRP A 164 -13.19 7.66 2.07
N PRO A 165 -13.91 6.94 2.95
CA PRO A 165 -15.36 7.03 3.03
C PRO A 165 -15.80 8.37 3.62
N ASN A 166 -16.97 8.86 3.20
CA ASN A 166 -17.62 10.04 3.76
C ASN A 166 -18.48 9.67 4.97
N THR A 167 -17.85 9.12 6.01
CA THR A 167 -18.53 8.55 7.19
C THR A 167 -18.25 9.36 8.46
N LEU A 168 -17.12 10.07 8.53
CA LEU A 168 -16.73 10.80 9.73
C LEU A 168 -17.57 12.08 9.88
N GLY A 169 -18.13 12.28 11.07
CA GLY A 169 -18.92 13.48 11.37
C GLY A 169 -18.14 14.79 11.20
N ILE A 170 -16.82 14.76 11.44
CA ILE A 170 -15.92 15.92 11.28
C ILE A 170 -15.78 16.43 9.85
N TYR A 171 -16.22 15.65 8.86
CA TYR A 171 -16.26 16.09 7.46
C TYR A 171 -17.46 17.00 7.16
N ARG A 172 -18.42 17.09 8.08
CA ARG A 172 -19.59 17.96 7.96
C ARG A 172 -19.23 19.36 8.40
N GLY A 173 -19.39 20.35 7.52
CA GLY A 173 -19.17 21.76 7.81
C GLY A 173 -18.22 22.44 6.83
N THR A 174 -18.00 23.74 7.03
CA THR A 174 -17.17 24.59 6.14
C THR A 174 -15.72 24.13 6.05
N ASP A 175 -15.23 23.48 7.10
CA ASP A 175 -13.86 23.00 7.22
C ASP A 175 -13.69 21.52 6.83
N GLY A 176 -14.74 20.88 6.31
CA GLY A 176 -14.74 19.44 6.06
C GLY A 176 -13.55 18.98 5.20
N LEU A 177 -13.23 19.70 4.13
CA LEU A 177 -12.11 19.36 3.24
C LEU A 177 -10.74 19.43 3.95
N ARG A 178 -10.57 20.38 4.87
CA ARG A 178 -9.37 20.48 5.71
C ARG A 178 -9.28 19.26 6.62
N HIS A 179 -10.39 18.83 7.21
CA HIS A 179 -10.44 17.64 8.05
C HIS A 179 -10.20 16.34 7.27
N VAL A 180 -10.69 16.23 6.03
CA VAL A 180 -10.36 15.10 5.14
C VAL A 180 -8.85 14.99 4.97
N ARG A 181 -8.17 16.08 4.62
CA ARG A 181 -6.70 16.10 4.46
C ARG A 181 -5.98 15.71 5.75
N GLN A 182 -6.41 16.24 6.89
CA GLN A 182 -5.81 15.90 8.19
C GLN A 182 -5.90 14.41 8.53
N VAL A 183 -7.05 13.78 8.29
CA VAL A 183 -7.23 12.34 8.53
C VAL A 183 -6.36 11.53 7.57
N GLN A 184 -6.31 11.90 6.30
CA GLN A 184 -5.47 11.22 5.31
C GLN A 184 -3.99 11.31 5.65
N ASP A 185 -3.50 12.50 5.99
CA ASP A 185 -2.11 12.71 6.37
C ASP A 185 -1.75 11.95 7.65
N ASP A 186 -2.60 11.92 8.69
CA ASP A 186 -2.33 11.16 9.93
C ASP A 186 -2.28 9.65 9.66
N VAL A 187 -3.25 9.11 8.90
CA VAL A 187 -3.25 7.68 8.52
C VAL A 187 -1.98 7.35 7.71
N TRP A 188 -1.66 8.13 6.67
CA TRP A 188 -0.48 7.87 5.86
C TRP A 188 0.82 8.03 6.64
N GLN A 189 0.93 9.03 7.51
CA GLN A 189 2.09 9.21 8.38
C GLN A 189 2.31 7.96 9.24
N ARG A 190 1.25 7.43 9.86
CA ARG A 190 1.32 6.21 10.68
C ARG A 190 1.73 5.00 9.87
N LEU A 191 1.07 4.75 8.73
CA LEU A 191 1.39 3.63 7.84
C LEU A 191 2.84 3.70 7.33
N LEU A 192 3.31 4.88 6.91
CA LEU A 192 4.66 5.06 6.35
C LEU A 192 5.77 5.05 7.41
N SER A 193 5.46 5.48 8.64
CA SER A 193 6.39 5.45 9.78
C SER A 193 6.69 4.04 10.29
N CYS A 194 5.90 3.05 9.85
CA CYS A 194 6.00 1.66 10.23
C CYS A 194 6.29 0.80 8.98
N PRO A 195 7.49 0.95 8.37
CA PRO A 195 7.83 0.14 7.23
C PRO A 195 7.82 -1.35 7.63
N PRO A 196 7.30 -2.23 6.77
CA PRO A 196 7.39 -3.67 6.96
C PRO A 196 8.82 -4.07 7.30
N ALA A 197 8.99 -4.95 8.29
CA ALA A 197 10.28 -5.56 8.55
C ALA A 197 10.79 -6.15 7.21
N ALA A 198 12.00 -5.74 6.83
CA ALA A 198 12.59 -6.10 5.55
C ALA A 198 12.90 -7.58 5.50
#